data_AF-A0A9D7XEN5-F1
#
_entry.id   AF-A0A9D7XEN5-F1
#
_cell.length_a   1.000
_cell.length_b   1.000
_cell.length_c   1.000
_cell.angle_alpha   90.00
_cell.angle_beta   90.00
_cell.angle_gamma   90.00
#
_symmetry.space_group_name_H-M   'P 1'
#
loop_
_entity.id
_entity.type
_entity.pdbx_description
1 polymer ?
#
loop_
_entity_poly.entity_id
_entity_poly.type
_entity_poly.pdbx_seq_one_letter_code
_entity_poly.pdbx_strand_id
1 'polypeptide(L)'
;DKCSNTDSMIYRFTAFDCSGNSSFREATFYIRDITAPVIDPASGYNKLTSCDQSNAGNDDDIVAWLDSFGGLRATDACSDVIKLET
;
A
#
# COMPACT_ATOMS: atom_id res chain seq x y z
N ASP A 1 13.79 3.33 5.81
CA ASP A 1 12.49 2.67 5.64
C ASP A 1 11.41 3.67 6.07
N LYS A 2 10.75 4.32 5.10
CA LYS A 2 9.83 5.46 5.32
C LYS A 2 8.42 5.13 4.84
N CYS A 3 7.99 3.92 5.15
CA CYS A 3 6.66 3.47 4.82
C CYS A 3 5.86 3.30 6.12
N SER A 4 5.47 4.45 6.68
CA SER A 4 4.51 4.60 7.77
C SER A 4 3.64 5.81 7.46
N ASN A 5 2.47 5.53 6.90
CA ASN A 5 1.69 6.38 6.00
C ASN A 5 0.74 7.38 6.67
N THR A 6 1.12 7.92 7.84
CA THR A 6 0.68 9.22 8.36
C THR A 6 1.68 9.60 9.43
N ASP A 7 2.65 10.45 9.09
CA ASP A 7 3.62 10.95 10.07
C ASP A 7 3.29 12.41 10.40
N SER A 8 3.64 12.83 11.60
CA SER A 8 3.47 14.22 12.01
C SER A 8 4.71 14.73 12.72
N MET A 9 5.15 15.91 12.31
CA MET A 9 6.30 16.58 12.89
C MET A 9 5.85 17.92 13.48
N ILE A 10 6.28 18.22 14.70
CA ILE A 10 6.06 19.51 15.33
C ILE A 10 7.23 20.42 15.00
N TYR A 11 6.94 21.55 14.38
CA TYR A 11 7.93 22.59 14.07
C TYR A 11 7.71 23.80 14.96
N ARG A 12 8.79 24.31 15.53
CA ARG A 12 8.80 25.55 16.31
C ARG A 12 9.36 26.69 15.48
N PHE A 13 8.56 27.72 15.27
CA PHE A 13 8.95 28.97 14.65
C PHE A 13 9.31 29.96 15.73
N THR A 14 10.52 30.51 15.69
CA THR A 14 10.98 31.54 16.62
C THR A 14 11.21 32.83 15.84
N ALA A 15 10.59 33.92 16.28
CA ALA A 15 10.76 35.26 15.73
C ALA A 15 11.51 36.14 16.74
N PHE A 16 12.33 37.06 16.22
CA PHE A 16 13.08 38.04 17.00
C PHE A 16 12.76 39.46 16.51
N ASP A 17 12.64 40.43 17.41
CA ASP A 17 12.56 41.85 17.06
C ASP A 17 13.93 42.53 17.04
N CYS A 18 13.98 43.80 16.60
CA CYS A 18 15.23 44.56 16.51
C CYS A 18 15.86 44.89 17.87
N SER A 19 15.11 44.75 18.96
CA SER A 19 15.60 44.93 20.33
C SER A 19 16.11 43.63 20.95
N GLY A 20 16.02 42.51 20.22
CA GLY A 20 16.43 41.19 20.68
C GLY A 20 15.36 40.43 21.48
N ASN A 21 14.12 40.94 21.57
CA ASN A 21 13.03 40.15 22.16
C ASN A 21 12.69 38.99 21.23
N SER A 22 12.28 37.85 21.80
CA SER A 22 11.87 36.70 21.02
C SER A 22 10.50 36.18 21.43
N SER A 23 9.80 35.58 20.47
CA SER A 23 8.56 34.84 20.68
C SER A 23 8.58 33.61 19.79
N PHE A 24 7.87 32.56 20.19
CA PHE A 24 7.77 31.34 19.40
C PHE A 24 6.34 30.85 19.27
N ARG A 25 6.10 30.05 18.23
CA ARG A 25 4.86 29.30 18.03
C ARG A 25 5.18 27.95 17.41
N GLU A 26 4.46 26.93 17.84
CA GLU A 26 4.56 25.58 17.30
C GLU A 26 3.43 25.33 16.29
N ALA A 27 3.72 24.53 15.27
CA ALA A 27 2.75 24.01 14.33
C ALA A 27 3.04 22.54 14.01
N THR A 28 1.98 21.76 13.87
CA THR A 28 2.08 20.35 13.47
C THR A 28 1.96 20.24 11.97
N PHE A 29 2.93 19.58 11.35
CA PHE A 29 2.95 19.26 9.92
C PHE A 29 2.67 17.78 9.75
N TYR A 30 1.70 17.46 8.90
CA TYR A 30 1.30 16.10 8.61
C TYR A 30 1.82 15.68 7.23
N ILE A 31 2.41 14.49 7.16
CA ILE A 31 2.74 13.81 5.91
C ILE A 31 1.68 12.72 5.73
N ARG A 32 0.94 12.76 4.63
CA ARG A 32 -0.08 11.75 4.31
C ARG A 32 0.31 11.03 3.03
N ASP A 33 0.21 9.71 3.06
CA ASP A 33 0.16 8.95 1.83
C ASP A 33 -1.26 9.02 1.24
N ILE A 34 -1.36 9.44 -0.01
CA ILE A 34 -2.61 9.53 -0.77
C ILE A 34 -2.52 8.78 -2.10
N THR A 35 -1.42 8.06 -2.33
CA THR A 35 -1.21 7.33 -3.57
C THR A 35 -1.84 5.96 -3.42
N ALA A 36 -2.81 5.66 -4.27
CA ALA A 36 -3.37 4.33 -4.30
C ALA A 36 -2.37 3.35 -4.94
N PRO A 37 -2.37 2.09 -4.52
CA PRO A 37 -1.57 1.07 -5.16
C PRO A 37 -2.00 0.79 -6.60
N VAL A 38 -1.08 0.27 -7.40
CA VAL A 38 -1.34 -0.13 -8.78
C VAL A 38 -1.39 -1.65 -8.86
N ILE A 39 -2.47 -2.19 -9.42
CA ILE A 39 -2.57 -3.61 -9.77
C ILE A 39 -1.95 -3.78 -11.16
N ASP A 40 -1.00 -4.70 -11.30
CA ASP A 40 -0.42 -5.07 -12.59
C ASP A 40 -1.34 -6.08 -13.30
N PRO A 41 -2.11 -5.68 -14.33
CA PRO A 41 -2.99 -6.60 -15.03
C PRO A 41 -2.24 -7.67 -15.83
N ALA A 42 -0.94 -7.48 -16.13
CA ALA A 42 -0.13 -8.48 -16.83
C ALA A 42 0.34 -9.61 -15.92
N SER A 43 0.20 -9.45 -14.60
CA SER A 43 0.64 -10.43 -13.61
C SER A 43 -0.39 -11.54 -13.33
N GLY A 44 -1.67 -11.31 -13.65
CA GLY A 44 -2.75 -12.27 -13.45
C GLY A 44 -3.17 -12.98 -14.74
N TYR A 45 -3.76 -14.17 -14.61
CA TYR A 45 -4.22 -14.97 -15.73
C TYR A 45 -5.57 -15.64 -15.43
N ASN A 46 -6.39 -15.80 -16.46
CA ASN A 46 -7.56 -16.67 -16.39
C ASN A 46 -7.10 -18.12 -16.21
N LYS A 47 -7.57 -18.79 -15.16
CA LYS A 47 -7.42 -20.25 -15.05
C LYS A 47 -8.48 -20.91 -15.91
N LEU A 48 -8.03 -21.55 -17.00
CA LEU A 48 -8.86 -22.50 -17.74
C LEU A 48 -8.68 -23.87 -17.12
N THR A 49 -9.78 -24.50 -16.72
CA THR A 49 -9.77 -25.87 -16.19
C THR A 49 -10.71 -26.75 -17.01
N SER A 50 -10.45 -28.06 -17.02
CA SER A 50 -11.29 -29.02 -17.72
C SER A 50 -12.68 -29.08 -17.09
N CYS A 51 -13.74 -29.20 -17.91
CA CYS A 51 -15.09 -29.45 -17.41
C CYS A 51 -15.31 -30.90 -16.95
N ASP A 52 -14.38 -31.81 -17.24
CA ASP A 52 -14.43 -33.19 -16.78
C ASP A 52 -13.85 -33.29 -15.36
N GLN A 53 -14.71 -33.59 -14.39
CA GLN A 53 -14.36 -33.79 -12.99
C GLN A 53 -14.10 -35.26 -12.63
N SER A 54 -14.16 -36.17 -13.61
CA SER A 54 -13.86 -37.58 -13.42
C SER A 54 -12.34 -37.76 -13.22
N ASN A 55 -11.87 -37.72 -11.98
CA ASN A 55 -10.46 -37.80 -11.56
C ASN A 55 -9.62 -36.52 -11.72
N ALA A 56 -10.24 -35.34 -11.78
CA ALA A 56 -9.50 -34.10 -11.91
C ALA A 56 -9.42 -33.35 -10.57
N GLY A 57 -8.20 -33.04 -10.11
CA GLY A 57 -7.92 -32.19 -8.94
C GLY A 57 -8.24 -30.70 -9.18
N ASN A 58 -9.23 -30.42 -10.02
CA ASN A 58 -9.55 -29.07 -10.49
C ASN A 58 -10.03 -28.17 -9.35
N ASP A 59 -10.71 -28.74 -8.35
CA ASP A 59 -11.20 -28.00 -7.20
C ASP A 59 -10.03 -27.49 -6.35
N ASP A 60 -9.06 -28.35 -6.03
CA ASP A 60 -7.83 -27.98 -5.33
C ASP A 60 -7.01 -26.95 -6.13
N ASP A 61 -6.94 -27.12 -7.45
CA ASP A 61 -6.28 -26.20 -8.39
C ASP A 61 -6.94 -24.81 -8.45
N ILE A 62 -8.27 -24.76 -8.41
CA ILE A 62 -9.05 -23.52 -8.40
C ILE A 62 -8.88 -22.83 -7.05
N VAL A 63 -8.94 -23.59 -5.94
CA VAL A 63 -8.69 -23.06 -4.60
C VAL A 63 -7.29 -22.45 -4.52
N ALA A 64 -6.26 -23.16 -4.99
CA ALA A 64 -4.90 -22.62 -5.03
C ALA A 64 -4.78 -21.36 -5.92
N TRP A 65 -5.50 -21.31 -7.04
CA TRP A 65 -5.55 -20.11 -7.90
C TRP A 65 -6.24 -18.93 -7.19
N LEU A 66 -7.34 -19.17 -6.49
CA LEU A 66 -8.04 -18.15 -5.69
C LEU A 66 -7.15 -17.65 -4.53
N ASP A 67 -6.48 -18.56 -3.82
CA ASP A 67 -5.53 -18.23 -2.76
C ASP A 67 -4.33 -17.43 -3.27
N SER A 68 -4.01 -17.54 -4.56
CA SER A 68 -3.01 -16.72 -5.24
C SER A 68 -3.54 -15.41 -5.82
N PHE A 69 -4.80 -15.05 -5.57
CA PHE A 69 -5.50 -13.90 -6.16
C PHE A 69 -5.47 -13.90 -7.69
N GLY A 70 -5.53 -15.10 -8.27
CA GLY A 70 -5.39 -15.31 -9.70
C GLY A 70 -4.03 -14.93 -10.28
N GLY A 71 -2.99 -14.86 -9.44
CA GLY A 71 -1.64 -14.43 -9.79
C GLY A 71 -1.44 -12.91 -9.79
N LEU A 72 -2.48 -12.12 -9.49
CA LEU A 72 -2.40 -10.66 -9.49
C LEU A 72 -1.37 -10.15 -8.48
N ARG A 73 -0.63 -9.13 -8.90
CA ARG A 73 0.34 -8.42 -8.06
C ARG A 73 -0.05 -6.95 -8.00
N ALA A 74 -0.11 -6.44 -6.78
CA ALA A 74 -0.20 -5.01 -6.53
C ALA A 74 1.16 -4.49 -6.06
N THR A 75 1.55 -3.33 -6.58
CA THR A 75 2.77 -2.62 -6.18
C THR A 75 2.41 -1.23 -5.75
N ASP A 76 3.12 -0.74 -4.74
CA ASP A 76 3.03 0.63 -4.28
C ASP A 76 4.41 1.12 -3.90
N ALA A 77 4.69 2.38 -4.16
CA ALA A 77 6.00 2.96 -3.87
C ALA A 77 6.32 2.94 -2.37
N CYS A 78 5.27 2.91 -1.54
CA CYS A 78 5.35 2.89 -0.09
C CYS A 78 5.14 1.47 0.49
N SER A 79 5.06 0.40 -0.31
CA SER A 79 5.07 -0.96 0.22
C SER A 79 5.58 -1.99 -0.78
N ASP A 80 6.57 -2.78 -0.35
CA ASP A 80 7.18 -3.82 -1.18
C ASP A 80 6.21 -4.99 -1.45
N VAL A 81 5.18 -5.16 -0.60
CA VAL A 81 4.17 -6.21 -0.72
C VAL A 81 2.82 -5.68 -0.25
N ILE A 82 1.89 -5.52 -1.19
CA ILE A 82 0.48 -5.27 -0.86
C ILE A 82 -0.21 -6.62 -0.83
N LYS A 83 -0.76 -6.95 0.34
CA LYS A 83 -1.73 -8.03 0.44
C LYS A 83 -3.01 -7.55 -0.23
N LEU A 84 -3.43 -8.27 -1.26
CA LEU A 84 -4.77 -8.11 -1.82
C LEU A 84 -5.72 -8.70 -0.77
N GLU A 85 -6.41 -7.84 -0.02
CA GLU A 85 -7.45 -8.29 0.90
C GLU A 85 -8.76 -8.42 0.11
N THR A 86 -9.51 -9.50 0.34
CA THR A 86 -10.83 -9.76 -0.26
C THR A 86 -11.95 -9.03 0.46
#